data_AF-A0AAV1V3K0-F1
#
_entry.id   AF-A0AAV1V3K0-F1
#
_cell.length_a   1.000
_cell.length_b   1.000
_cell.length_c   1.000
_cell.angle_alpha   90.00
_cell.angle_beta   90.00
_cell.angle_gamma   90.00
#
_symmetry.space_group_name_H-M   'P 1'
#
loop_
_entity.id
_entity.type
_entity.pdbx_description
1 polymer ?
#
loop_
_entity_poly.entity_id
_entity_poly.type
_entity_poly.pdbx_seq_one_letter_code
_entity_poly.pdbx_strand_id
1 'polypeptide(L)'
;MEGKASPSTTSDESSAQMELNEEVPAQIDPKVEAPSQAKHQGKTPLHFDDEAGLFKTVCRTLMRKKKCTRVGCTYVHDKMLCQFFWKRGECKFGSKCRKNYCVTQFDPSAGGKGESAGSIASSGAEQGKKNLKKKKKNRNDKQSKGDQVNDHESTISTPKEEDASNSDKQDKENDTKSKKKKKRDKRQPSKKNTESFEPMTKPVDLRITFDLGSKDTQFSTPLTSRDVVLVPNLFSDYRKGELYTKLLHELDHCGIPREQLLKMWHGNDKIDGTHLIVDDRSSWKAKCPTFDLVTDRLKKFFNLDIKATRFNWYKDTSQWKPFHFDAAAVKPHLAGVQNFTVGISFGATRDAAFEHAKTKTVVSVPQPDGCVYAFSKDTNVIWRHGILQDVPVREEGRISVIAWDG
;
A
#
# COMPACT_ATOMS: atom_id res chain seq x y z
N MET A 1 -10.91 16.65 -74.52
CA MET A 1 -10.23 17.36 -75.62
C MET A 1 -11.02 18.63 -75.88
N GLU A 2 -10.34 19.76 -76.05
CA GLU A 2 -10.89 21.06 -76.52
C GLU A 2 -12.01 21.71 -75.67
N GLY A 3 -12.12 23.04 -75.55
CA GLY A 3 -11.16 24.10 -75.91
C GLY A 3 -11.82 25.47 -76.14
N LYS A 4 -11.16 26.56 -75.70
CA LYS A 4 -11.48 27.99 -75.96
C LYS A 4 -12.74 28.56 -75.24
N ALA A 5 -12.84 29.86 -74.94
CA ALA A 5 -11.81 30.91 -74.74
C ALA A 5 -12.41 32.13 -73.99
N SER A 6 -11.55 33.00 -73.45
CA SER A 6 -11.88 34.27 -72.77
C SER A 6 -12.30 35.38 -73.76
N PRO A 7 -12.64 36.59 -73.25
CA PRO A 7 -11.61 37.64 -73.24
C PRO A 7 -11.49 38.41 -71.90
N SER A 8 -10.53 39.33 -71.84
CA SER A 8 -10.06 40.04 -70.64
C SER A 8 -9.63 41.48 -70.94
N THR A 9 -9.90 42.43 -70.03
CA THR A 9 -9.21 43.74 -69.83
C THR A 9 -9.76 44.35 -68.52
N THR A 10 -9.09 44.87 -67.47
CA THR A 10 -7.74 45.40 -67.14
C THR A 10 -7.75 46.90 -66.86
N SER A 11 -7.55 47.32 -65.60
CA SER A 11 -6.94 48.59 -65.12
C SER A 11 -7.40 48.91 -63.68
N ASP A 12 -6.65 49.57 -62.80
CA ASP A 12 -5.20 49.53 -62.48
C ASP A 12 -4.99 50.28 -61.13
N GLU A 13 -3.73 50.48 -60.70
CA GLU A 13 -3.31 51.32 -59.55
C GLU A 13 -3.66 50.81 -58.13
N SER A 14 -2.85 51.04 -57.08
CA SER A 14 -1.49 51.59 -56.97
C SER A 14 -0.64 50.83 -55.92
N SER A 15 0.67 51.08 -55.91
CA SER A 15 1.65 50.34 -55.08
C SER A 15 2.42 51.26 -54.12
N ALA A 16 2.77 50.76 -52.94
CA ALA A 16 3.86 51.29 -52.11
C ALA A 16 4.38 50.23 -51.11
N GLN A 17 5.59 49.72 -51.34
CA GLN A 17 6.45 49.15 -50.29
C GLN A 17 7.62 50.10 -50.03
N MET A 18 8.15 50.12 -48.81
CA MET A 18 9.45 50.74 -48.52
C MET A 18 10.26 49.85 -47.58
N GLU A 19 11.42 49.43 -48.06
CA GLU A 19 12.60 49.13 -47.25
C GLU A 19 13.71 50.13 -47.64
N LEU A 20 14.71 50.33 -46.77
CA LEU A 20 16.15 50.20 -47.08
C LEU A 20 17.04 50.75 -45.94
N ASN A 21 18.07 49.97 -45.61
CA ASN A 21 19.42 50.32 -45.15
C ASN A 21 19.65 51.15 -43.86
N GLU A 22 20.03 50.44 -42.79
CA GLU A 22 21.42 50.38 -42.28
C GLU A 22 22.35 51.61 -42.41
N GLU A 23 22.78 52.18 -41.27
CA GLU A 23 24.20 52.31 -40.91
C GLU A 23 24.40 52.52 -39.39
N VAL A 24 25.66 52.48 -38.90
CA VAL A 24 26.05 52.39 -37.47
C VAL A 24 27.15 53.42 -37.14
N PRO A 25 27.06 54.18 -36.03
CA PRO A 25 28.17 54.11 -35.05
C PRO A 25 27.86 54.41 -33.56
N ALA A 26 28.84 54.00 -32.73
CA ALA A 26 29.22 54.52 -31.41
C ALA A 26 28.48 54.04 -30.14
N GLN A 27 29.28 53.83 -29.08
CA GLN A 27 28.91 53.28 -27.76
C GLN A 27 28.82 54.37 -26.69
N ILE A 28 27.92 54.21 -25.71
CA ILE A 28 28.11 54.71 -24.33
C ILE A 28 27.51 53.69 -23.34
N ASP A 29 28.28 53.24 -22.34
CA ASP A 29 27.82 52.34 -21.28
C ASP A 29 26.95 53.04 -20.21
N PRO A 30 25.94 52.34 -19.66
CA PRO A 30 25.50 52.51 -18.28
C PRO A 30 25.93 51.29 -17.45
N LYS A 31 27.01 51.44 -16.67
CA LYS A 31 27.54 50.44 -15.73
C LYS A 31 26.55 50.15 -14.59
N VAL A 32 25.62 49.21 -14.79
CA VAL A 32 24.78 48.66 -13.72
C VAL A 32 25.56 47.57 -12.98
N GLU A 33 25.91 47.82 -11.72
CA GLU A 33 26.71 46.88 -10.94
C GLU A 33 25.90 45.65 -10.56
N ALA A 34 26.31 44.47 -11.08
CA ALA A 34 25.81 43.20 -10.59
C ALA A 34 26.12 43.10 -9.08
N PRO A 35 25.12 42.83 -8.21
CA PRO A 35 25.34 42.78 -6.78
C PRO A 35 26.37 41.69 -6.47
N SER A 36 27.50 42.11 -5.89
CA SER A 36 28.64 41.21 -5.68
C SER A 36 28.19 39.93 -4.98
N GLN A 37 28.60 38.77 -5.52
CA GLN A 37 28.44 37.50 -4.82
C GLN A 37 29.38 37.48 -3.62
N ALA A 38 28.94 38.12 -2.53
CA ALA A 38 29.54 37.97 -1.23
C ALA A 38 29.62 36.47 -0.95
N LYS A 39 30.84 35.96 -0.80
CA LYS A 39 31.09 34.57 -0.43
C LYS A 39 30.62 34.38 1.02
N HIS A 40 29.31 34.22 1.20
CA HIS A 40 28.75 33.63 2.40
C HIS A 40 29.49 32.32 2.63
N GLN A 41 30.29 32.28 3.70
CA GLN A 41 30.88 31.03 4.20
C GLN A 41 29.73 30.18 4.72
N GLY A 42 29.09 29.47 3.80
CA GLY A 42 27.88 28.70 4.03
C GLY A 42 28.15 27.66 5.10
N LYS A 43 27.56 27.87 6.29
CA LYS A 43 27.65 26.92 7.40
C LYS A 43 27.15 25.57 6.90
N THR A 44 28.05 24.59 6.86
CA THR A 44 27.80 23.27 6.27
C THR A 44 26.47 22.72 6.74
N PRO A 45 25.59 22.20 5.86
CA PRO A 45 24.26 21.73 6.22
C PRO A 45 24.29 20.84 7.47
N LEU A 46 23.54 21.25 8.50
CA LEU A 46 23.57 20.64 9.84
C LEU A 46 22.88 19.25 9.90
N HIS A 47 22.30 18.86 8.78
CA HIS A 47 21.61 17.62 8.42
C HIS A 47 21.70 17.47 6.90
N PHE A 48 21.44 16.27 6.38
CA PHE A 48 21.12 16.08 4.97
C PHE A 48 19.94 16.97 4.56
N ASP A 49 19.97 17.49 3.34
CA ASP A 49 18.85 18.20 2.76
C ASP A 49 18.29 17.32 1.63
N ASP A 50 17.09 16.78 1.85
CA ASP A 50 16.35 16.04 0.85
C ASP A 50 15.56 17.00 -0.04
N GLU A 51 15.30 16.63 -1.29
CA GLU A 51 14.59 17.48 -2.27
C GLU A 51 13.18 17.86 -1.79
N ALA A 52 12.54 17.00 -0.99
CA ALA A 52 11.24 17.25 -0.36
C ALA A 52 11.33 18.03 0.98
N GLY A 53 12.53 18.33 1.48
CA GLY A 53 12.79 19.08 2.71
C GLY A 53 12.30 18.41 4.01
N LEU A 54 11.91 17.13 3.98
CA LEU A 54 11.32 16.41 5.11
C LEU A 54 12.25 16.37 6.31
N PHE A 55 13.57 16.25 6.13
CA PHE A 55 14.52 16.20 7.25
C PHE A 55 14.68 17.53 8.00
N LYS A 56 14.23 18.65 7.42
CA LYS A 56 14.16 19.97 8.09
C LYS A 56 13.12 20.00 9.21
N THR A 57 12.05 19.18 9.10
CA THR A 57 10.97 19.05 10.11
C THR A 57 11.39 18.30 11.38
N VAL A 58 12.51 17.58 11.34
CA VAL A 58 12.92 16.66 12.42
C VAL A 58 13.58 17.42 13.58
N CYS A 59 13.26 17.00 14.81
CA CYS A 59 13.76 17.65 16.03
C CYS A 59 15.28 17.49 16.18
N ARG A 60 16.01 18.55 15.81
CA ARG A 60 17.48 18.67 15.92
C ARG A 60 18.00 18.35 17.33
N THR A 61 17.23 18.66 18.38
CA THR A 61 17.59 18.35 19.78
C THR A 61 17.53 16.85 20.06
N LEU A 62 16.46 16.17 19.62
CA LEU A 62 16.35 14.72 19.72
C LEU A 62 17.46 14.02 18.92
N MET A 63 17.68 14.43 17.67
CA MET A 63 18.68 13.82 16.80
C MET A 63 20.14 14.05 17.24
N ARG A 64 20.39 15.02 18.13
CA ARG A 64 21.73 15.26 18.72
C ARG A 64 21.88 14.65 20.11
N LYS A 65 20.89 14.80 21.00
CA LYS A 65 20.97 14.43 22.42
C LYS A 65 20.16 13.18 22.81
N LYS A 66 19.47 12.53 21.87
CA LYS A 66 18.51 11.40 22.07
C LYS A 66 17.32 11.68 22.99
N LYS A 67 17.24 12.87 23.60
CA LYS A 67 16.11 13.40 24.38
C LYS A 67 15.88 14.86 23.99
N CYS A 68 14.62 15.25 23.81
CA CYS A 68 14.22 16.65 23.76
C CYS A 68 13.58 17.02 25.11
N THR A 69 13.85 18.23 25.60
CA THR A 69 13.31 18.76 26.87
C THR A 69 12.30 19.89 26.64
N ARG A 70 11.95 20.19 25.39
CA ARG A 70 10.90 21.17 25.04
C ARG A 70 9.53 20.52 25.21
N VAL A 71 8.75 21.02 26.17
CA VAL A 71 7.30 20.80 26.24
C VAL A 71 6.67 21.35 24.95
N GLY A 72 5.76 20.62 24.31
CA GLY A 72 5.09 21.08 23.07
C GLY A 72 6.01 21.28 21.86
N CYS A 73 7.08 20.50 21.71
CA CYS A 73 8.01 20.66 20.59
C CYS A 73 7.38 20.36 19.23
N THR A 74 7.22 21.38 18.38
CA THR A 74 6.61 21.34 17.03
C THR A 74 7.42 20.62 15.94
N TYR A 75 8.43 19.82 16.32
CA TYR A 75 9.35 19.15 15.40
C TYR A 75 9.29 17.63 15.59
N VAL A 76 9.33 16.87 14.49
CA VAL A 76 9.11 15.41 14.48
C VAL A 76 10.10 14.68 15.40
N HIS A 77 9.57 13.79 16.25
CA HIS A 77 10.30 13.07 17.29
C HIS A 77 10.54 11.58 16.98
N ASP A 78 10.83 11.24 15.72
CA ASP A 78 11.13 9.86 15.31
C ASP A 78 12.42 9.34 16.00
N LYS A 79 12.26 8.36 16.90
CA LYS A 79 13.35 7.66 17.60
C LYS A 79 13.97 6.54 16.76
N MET A 80 13.24 6.02 15.78
CA MET A 80 13.67 4.98 14.84
C MET A 80 14.54 5.54 13.72
N LEU A 81 14.41 6.82 13.38
CA LEU A 81 15.22 7.53 12.37
C LEU A 81 16.74 7.32 12.51
N CYS A 82 17.44 7.13 11.40
CA CYS A 82 18.88 6.92 11.40
C CYS A 82 19.65 8.23 11.56
N GLN A 83 20.33 8.38 12.71
CA GLN A 83 21.14 9.55 13.04
C GLN A 83 22.29 9.83 12.05
N PHE A 84 22.84 8.78 11.42
CA PHE A 84 23.89 8.93 10.41
C PHE A 84 23.30 9.45 9.09
N PHE A 85 22.23 8.82 8.61
CA PHE A 85 21.52 9.21 7.40
C PHE A 85 21.01 10.66 7.51
N TRP A 86 20.27 10.98 8.57
CA TRP A 86 19.80 12.35 8.83
C TRP A 86 20.92 13.39 8.88
N LYS A 87 22.14 13.03 9.32
CA LYS A 87 23.26 13.97 9.38
C LYS A 87 24.01 14.15 8.04
N ARG A 88 24.01 13.15 7.16
CA ARG A 88 24.94 13.07 6.00
C ARG A 88 24.34 12.62 4.66
N GLY A 89 23.11 12.12 4.61
CA GLY A 89 22.56 11.36 3.47
C GLY A 89 23.03 9.91 3.43
N GLU A 90 24.09 9.59 4.18
CA GLU A 90 24.73 8.27 4.16
C GLU A 90 24.54 7.56 5.50
N CYS A 91 24.23 6.27 5.46
CA CYS A 91 24.31 5.42 6.63
C CYS A 91 25.54 4.51 6.59
N LYS A 92 26.45 4.69 7.55
CA LYS A 92 27.66 3.84 7.74
C LYS A 92 27.41 2.35 8.00
N PHE A 93 26.15 1.91 8.03
CA PHE A 93 25.75 0.52 8.22
C PHE A 93 25.12 -0.08 6.95
N GLY A 94 24.82 0.73 5.93
CA GLY A 94 24.14 0.30 4.69
C GLY A 94 22.93 -0.59 4.95
N SER A 95 22.78 -1.63 4.12
CA SER A 95 21.72 -2.66 4.23
C SER A 95 21.66 -3.41 5.58
N LYS A 96 22.62 -3.23 6.49
CA LYS A 96 22.64 -3.85 7.84
C LYS A 96 22.05 -2.93 8.93
N CYS A 97 21.55 -1.74 8.58
CA CYS A 97 20.96 -0.83 9.56
C CYS A 97 19.54 -1.23 9.98
N ARG A 98 19.20 -1.02 11.27
CA ARG A 98 17.87 -1.29 11.85
C ARG A 98 17.11 0.00 12.19
N LYS A 99 17.25 1.02 11.34
CA LYS A 99 16.78 2.39 11.58
C LYS A 99 16.31 3.04 10.27
N ASN A 100 15.23 3.80 10.34
CA ASN A 100 14.57 4.39 9.17
C ASN A 100 15.49 5.37 8.42
N TYR A 101 15.43 5.37 7.09
CA TYR A 101 16.05 6.37 6.21
C TYR A 101 15.05 7.37 5.62
N CYS A 102 13.79 7.29 6.05
CA CYS A 102 12.71 8.23 5.73
C CYS A 102 12.16 8.81 7.03
N VAL A 103 11.64 10.04 6.98
CA VAL A 103 10.91 10.62 8.13
C VAL A 103 9.52 9.99 8.18
N THR A 104 9.21 9.27 9.26
CA THR A 104 7.82 8.93 9.55
C THR A 104 7.09 10.22 9.93
N GLN A 105 6.21 10.72 9.06
CA GLN A 105 5.36 11.84 9.40
C GLN A 105 4.44 11.44 10.55
N PHE A 106 4.40 12.26 11.60
CA PHE A 106 3.59 12.03 12.78
C PHE A 106 2.86 13.34 13.08
N ASP A 107 1.53 13.30 13.11
CA ASP A 107 0.68 14.49 13.23
C ASP A 107 0.91 15.20 14.58
N PRO A 108 1.25 16.50 14.61
CA PRO A 108 1.47 17.25 15.84
C PRO A 108 0.23 17.45 16.74
N SER A 109 -0.99 17.20 16.27
CA SER A 109 -2.23 17.48 17.01
C SER A 109 -2.50 16.55 18.20
N ALA A 110 -1.82 15.41 18.30
CA ALA A 110 -2.00 14.41 19.37
C ALA A 110 -1.30 14.79 20.71
N GLY A 111 -1.84 15.78 21.41
CA GLY A 111 -1.25 16.39 22.61
C GLY A 111 -1.37 15.60 23.93
N GLY A 112 -0.46 14.64 24.17
CA GLY A 112 -0.19 14.06 25.51
C GLY A 112 -1.03 12.81 25.88
N LYS A 113 -0.56 11.92 26.76
CA LYS A 113 0.56 11.99 27.73
C LYS A 113 1.54 10.80 27.58
N GLY A 114 2.78 10.95 28.05
CA GLY A 114 3.63 9.81 28.44
C GLY A 114 3.25 9.33 29.87
N GLU A 115 3.80 8.25 30.42
CA GLU A 115 4.87 7.31 30.01
C GLU A 115 4.39 5.87 30.35
N SER A 116 5.08 4.73 30.15
CA SER A 116 6.47 4.39 29.79
C SER A 116 6.49 3.00 29.10
N ALA A 117 7.66 2.47 28.70
CA ALA A 117 7.81 1.14 28.12
C ALA A 117 8.56 0.18 29.06
N GLY A 118 8.04 -1.04 29.28
CA GLY A 118 8.45 -1.89 30.43
C GLY A 118 8.29 -3.41 30.31
N SER A 119 8.39 -3.98 29.11
CA SER A 119 8.95 -5.32 28.79
C SER A 119 8.87 -6.54 29.76
N ILE A 120 8.46 -7.69 29.17
CA ILE A 120 8.99 -9.07 29.33
C ILE A 120 8.29 -10.11 30.26
N ALA A 121 8.21 -11.33 29.69
CA ALA A 121 8.10 -12.68 30.28
C ALA A 121 6.73 -13.25 30.69
N SER A 122 6.67 -14.58 30.55
CA SER A 122 5.56 -15.48 30.90
C SER A 122 6.04 -16.45 31.98
N SER A 123 5.25 -16.60 33.03
CA SER A 123 5.20 -17.79 33.90
C SER A 123 3.86 -17.82 34.63
N GLY A 124 3.23 -19.00 34.72
CA GLY A 124 1.97 -19.20 35.42
C GLY A 124 2.13 -19.49 36.92
N ALA A 125 1.20 -20.28 37.45
CA ALA A 125 1.07 -20.71 38.86
C ALA A 125 0.44 -19.70 39.84
N GLU A 126 -0.90 -19.66 39.81
CA GLU A 126 -1.80 -20.02 40.93
C GLU A 126 -1.95 -19.18 42.23
N GLN A 127 -3.16 -19.32 42.81
CA GLN A 127 -3.61 -19.09 44.20
C GLN A 127 -3.50 -17.69 44.84
N GLY A 128 -4.66 -17.10 45.24
CA GLY A 128 -4.62 -15.81 45.94
C GLY A 128 -5.90 -15.19 46.55
N LYS A 129 -6.92 -15.96 46.97
CA LYS A 129 -8.09 -15.49 47.79
C LYS A 129 -8.90 -14.29 47.22
N LYS A 130 -10.07 -14.55 46.62
CA LYS A 130 -11.39 -14.54 47.29
C LYS A 130 -11.73 -13.26 48.09
N ASN A 131 -12.76 -12.55 47.64
CA ASN A 131 -13.99 -12.35 48.46
C ASN A 131 -15.13 -11.69 47.66
N LEU A 132 -16.24 -12.42 47.42
CA LEU A 132 -17.58 -11.86 47.69
C LEU A 132 -18.64 -12.94 48.00
N LYS A 133 -19.31 -12.68 49.12
CA LYS A 133 -20.47 -13.31 49.79
C LYS A 133 -21.33 -14.37 49.04
N LYS A 134 -21.32 -15.57 49.63
CA LYS A 134 -22.37 -16.61 49.70
C LYS A 134 -23.82 -16.17 49.39
N LYS A 135 -24.58 -17.09 48.76
CA LYS A 135 -25.90 -17.52 49.28
C LYS A 135 -26.11 -19.03 49.03
N LYS A 136 -26.72 -19.75 49.96
CA LYS A 136 -26.96 -21.21 49.89
C LYS A 136 -28.30 -21.54 49.21
N LYS A 137 -28.38 -22.70 48.57
CA LYS A 137 -29.51 -23.64 48.76
C LYS A 137 -29.03 -25.08 48.57
N ASN A 138 -29.58 -26.02 49.36
CA ASN A 138 -29.24 -27.44 49.30
C ASN A 138 -30.24 -28.19 48.42
N ARG A 139 -29.84 -29.35 47.85
CA ARG A 139 -30.54 -30.64 48.04
C ARG A 139 -29.73 -31.82 47.49
N ASN A 140 -30.06 -33.02 47.97
CA ASN A 140 -29.63 -34.32 47.43
C ASN A 140 -30.45 -34.63 46.14
N ASP A 141 -30.36 -35.74 45.40
CA ASP A 141 -30.03 -37.12 45.82
C ASP A 141 -29.78 -38.09 44.63
N LYS A 142 -29.38 -39.33 44.96
CA LYS A 142 -29.53 -40.60 44.19
C LYS A 142 -29.05 -40.73 42.72
N GLN A 143 -27.81 -41.24 42.61
CA GLN A 143 -27.42 -42.49 41.94
C GLN A 143 -28.52 -43.37 41.26
N SER A 144 -28.27 -43.79 40.01
CA SER A 144 -28.55 -45.14 39.46
C SER A 144 -28.03 -45.28 38.00
N LYS A 145 -28.07 -46.44 37.33
CA LYS A 145 -27.29 -47.70 37.52
C LYS A 145 -27.46 -48.58 36.25
N GLY A 146 -26.40 -49.27 35.79
CA GLY A 146 -26.43 -50.31 34.74
C GLY A 146 -26.34 -49.81 33.29
N ASP A 147 -25.91 -50.62 32.30
CA ASP A 147 -25.27 -51.95 32.35
C ASP A 147 -24.62 -52.30 30.98
N GLN A 148 -23.48 -53.05 30.98
CA GLN A 148 -23.03 -54.17 30.09
C GLN A 148 -23.20 -54.08 28.52
N VAL A 149 -22.49 -54.78 27.60
CA VAL A 149 -21.37 -55.77 27.47
C VAL A 149 -21.08 -55.90 25.95
N ASN A 150 -19.94 -56.23 25.30
CA ASN A 150 -18.46 -56.23 25.51
C ASN A 150 -17.84 -56.16 24.06
N ASP A 151 -16.84 -56.90 23.48
CA ASP A 151 -15.79 -57.88 23.90
C ASP A 151 -14.66 -58.04 22.83
N HIS A 152 -13.61 -58.83 23.13
CA HIS A 152 -12.40 -59.22 22.35
C HIS A 152 -11.45 -58.10 21.86
N GLU A 153 -10.12 -58.05 22.10
CA GLU A 153 -9.04 -59.01 22.48
C GLU A 153 -8.23 -59.64 21.32
N SER A 154 -6.92 -59.35 21.28
CA SER A 154 -5.82 -60.32 21.07
C SER A 154 -4.47 -59.66 21.45
N THR A 155 -3.46 -60.47 21.76
CA THR A 155 -2.34 -60.12 22.69
C THR A 155 -0.99 -60.70 22.20
N ILE A 156 0.10 -60.53 22.97
CA ILE A 156 1.41 -61.26 22.90
C ILE A 156 2.39 -60.68 21.84
N SER A 157 3.72 -60.57 22.02
CA SER A 157 4.68 -60.93 23.10
C SER A 157 5.87 -59.95 23.21
N THR A 158 6.56 -59.95 24.36
CA THR A 158 8.00 -59.62 24.50
C THR A 158 8.84 -60.89 24.69
N PRO A 159 10.16 -60.81 24.49
CA PRO A 159 11.11 -61.47 25.40
C PRO A 159 12.06 -60.49 26.08
N LYS A 160 12.64 -60.92 27.21
CA LYS A 160 13.89 -60.39 27.78
C LYS A 160 15.08 -61.20 27.25
N GLU A 161 16.28 -60.63 27.35
CA GLU A 161 17.44 -61.37 27.87
C GLU A 161 18.09 -60.57 29.00
N GLU A 162 18.85 -61.26 29.85
CA GLU A 162 19.56 -60.74 31.02
C GLU A 162 21.02 -61.21 30.94
N ASP A 163 21.97 -60.48 31.52
CA ASP A 163 23.25 -61.08 31.89
C ASP A 163 23.88 -60.41 33.11
N ALA A 164 24.73 -61.15 33.81
CA ALA A 164 25.36 -60.80 35.10
C ALA A 164 26.85 -60.44 34.89
N SER A 165 27.72 -60.21 35.89
CA SER A 165 27.74 -60.50 37.33
C SER A 165 28.87 -59.68 38.03
N ASN A 166 28.88 -59.66 39.39
CA ASN A 166 30.05 -59.65 40.30
C ASN A 166 31.21 -58.62 40.16
N SER A 167 31.96 -58.24 41.21
CA SER A 167 31.77 -58.36 42.68
C SER A 167 32.83 -57.57 43.47
N ASP A 168 32.43 -57.08 44.66
CA ASP A 168 33.21 -56.92 45.91
C ASP A 168 34.32 -55.84 46.13
N LYS A 169 34.19 -55.20 47.31
CA LYS A 169 35.18 -54.63 48.27
C LYS A 169 36.27 -53.59 47.92
N GLN A 170 36.26 -52.52 48.74
CA GLN A 170 37.33 -51.93 49.60
C GLN A 170 38.83 -52.08 49.20
N ASP A 171 39.73 -51.12 49.45
CA ASP A 171 39.75 -50.14 50.56
C ASP A 171 40.61 -48.86 50.31
N LYS A 172 40.49 -47.87 51.22
CA LYS A 172 41.46 -46.81 51.62
C LYS A 172 41.99 -45.70 50.67
N GLU A 173 41.66 -44.47 51.09
CA GLU A 173 42.56 -43.31 51.37
C GLU A 173 43.22 -42.41 50.28
N ASN A 174 43.08 -41.09 50.55
CA ASN A 174 44.02 -39.97 50.33
C ASN A 174 44.63 -39.69 48.94
N ASP A 175 44.12 -38.65 48.26
CA ASP A 175 44.95 -37.48 47.90
C ASP A 175 44.12 -36.18 47.76
N THR A 176 44.67 -35.07 48.24
CA THR A 176 44.11 -33.72 48.18
C THR A 176 44.42 -33.02 46.85
N LYS A 177 43.45 -32.90 45.94
CA LYS A 177 43.50 -31.89 44.86
C LYS A 177 42.18 -31.14 44.65
N SER A 178 42.27 -29.82 44.76
CA SER A 178 41.17 -28.85 44.66
C SER A 178 40.54 -28.80 43.27
N LYS A 179 39.53 -29.65 43.00
CA LYS A 179 38.70 -29.59 41.79
C LYS A 179 37.83 -28.32 41.77
N LYS A 180 38.44 -27.17 41.41
CA LYS A 180 37.72 -25.96 40.99
C LYS A 180 36.74 -26.36 39.89
N LYS A 181 35.43 -26.41 40.21
CA LYS A 181 34.36 -26.52 39.20
C LYS A 181 34.48 -25.32 38.26
N LYS A 182 35.16 -25.49 37.12
CA LYS A 182 35.05 -24.56 35.99
C LYS A 182 33.57 -24.53 35.64
N LYS A 183 32.87 -23.44 36.00
CA LYS A 183 31.60 -23.09 35.37
C LYS A 183 31.90 -22.98 33.87
N ARG A 184 31.59 -24.03 33.12
CA ARG A 184 31.35 -23.91 31.68
C ARG A 184 30.13 -23.00 31.59
N ASP A 185 30.36 -21.72 31.32
CA ASP A 185 29.31 -20.84 30.85
C ASP A 185 28.74 -21.48 29.60
N LYS A 186 27.60 -22.16 29.75
CA LYS A 186 26.78 -22.62 28.64
C LYS A 186 26.25 -21.35 27.96
N ARG A 187 27.07 -20.78 27.06
CA ARG A 187 26.64 -19.75 26.12
C ARG A 187 25.37 -20.28 25.48
N GLN A 188 24.24 -19.68 25.84
CA GLN A 188 22.93 -20.08 25.32
C GLN A 188 23.03 -20.06 23.79
N PRO A 189 22.67 -21.15 23.09
CA PRO A 189 22.71 -21.15 21.64
C PRO A 189 21.81 -20.01 21.15
N SER A 190 22.40 -19.08 20.39
CA SER A 190 21.68 -17.93 19.85
C SER A 190 20.49 -18.44 19.04
N LYS A 191 19.26 -18.08 19.45
CA LYS A 191 18.04 -18.42 18.71
C LYS A 191 18.22 -18.00 17.25
N LYS A 192 18.22 -18.97 16.33
CA LYS A 192 18.23 -18.68 14.89
C LYS A 192 16.92 -17.98 14.54
N ASN A 193 16.98 -16.96 13.70
CA ASN A 193 15.82 -16.23 13.16
C ASN A 193 15.46 -16.69 11.74
N THR A 194 15.87 -17.91 11.39
CA THR A 194 15.67 -18.57 10.10
C THR A 194 15.24 -19.99 10.41
N GLU A 195 14.01 -20.34 10.03
CA GLU A 195 13.33 -21.57 10.44
C GLU A 195 13.25 -22.59 9.30
N SER A 196 13.06 -22.14 8.05
CA SER A 196 13.28 -22.95 6.85
C SER A 196 14.66 -22.67 6.23
N PHE A 197 15.30 -23.73 5.74
CA PHE A 197 16.48 -23.69 4.88
C PHE A 197 16.19 -24.29 3.49
N GLU A 198 15.00 -24.86 3.29
CA GLU A 198 14.51 -25.33 1.99
C GLU A 198 13.92 -24.13 1.21
N PRO A 199 14.30 -23.93 -0.07
CA PRO A 199 13.73 -22.88 -0.91
C PRO A 199 12.22 -23.06 -1.11
N MET A 200 11.45 -21.97 -1.00
CA MET A 200 10.02 -21.99 -1.29
C MET A 200 9.78 -22.10 -2.79
N THR A 201 9.40 -23.29 -3.26
CA THR A 201 9.09 -23.60 -4.67
C THR A 201 7.59 -23.53 -5.00
N LYS A 202 6.71 -23.63 -4.00
CA LYS A 202 5.26 -23.49 -4.20
C LYS A 202 4.91 -22.05 -4.65
N PRO A 203 3.88 -21.86 -5.49
CA PRO A 203 3.39 -20.53 -5.84
C PRO A 203 3.05 -19.68 -4.60
N VAL A 204 3.36 -18.38 -4.66
CA VAL A 204 2.86 -17.40 -3.68
C VAL A 204 1.35 -17.23 -3.85
N ASP A 205 0.64 -16.88 -2.77
CA ASP A 205 -0.81 -16.66 -2.84
C ASP A 205 -1.18 -15.31 -3.46
N LEU A 206 -0.27 -14.33 -3.42
CA LEU A 206 -0.35 -13.03 -4.10
C LEU A 206 1.06 -12.57 -4.48
N ARG A 207 1.24 -12.01 -5.67
CA ARG A 207 2.48 -11.33 -6.08
C ARG A 207 2.17 -9.87 -6.40
N ILE A 208 2.76 -8.92 -5.67
CA ILE A 208 2.69 -7.50 -6.07
C ILE A 208 3.88 -7.21 -7.01
N THR A 209 3.60 -6.62 -8.15
CA THR A 209 4.58 -6.18 -9.15
C THR A 209 4.23 -4.77 -9.64
N PHE A 210 5.11 -4.14 -10.41
CA PHE A 210 4.86 -2.83 -11.00
C PHE A 210 5.44 -2.67 -12.39
N ASP A 211 4.91 -1.70 -13.12
CA ASP A 211 5.55 -1.04 -14.26
C ASP A 211 5.48 0.46 -13.95
N LEU A 212 6.45 1.28 -14.37
CA LEU A 212 6.40 2.71 -14.06
C LEU A 212 5.44 3.48 -14.98
N GLY A 213 5.18 3.02 -16.20
CA GLY A 213 4.23 3.65 -17.14
C GLY A 213 4.58 5.08 -17.59
N SER A 214 5.82 5.55 -17.37
CA SER A 214 6.29 6.92 -17.67
C SER A 214 7.36 7.00 -18.77
N LYS A 215 7.67 5.88 -19.43
CA LYS A 215 8.66 5.80 -20.52
C LYS A 215 8.12 5.03 -21.70
N ASP A 216 7.55 3.87 -21.42
CA ASP A 216 7.05 2.92 -22.41
C ASP A 216 5.57 3.18 -22.70
N THR A 217 5.19 3.18 -23.98
CA THR A 217 3.80 3.37 -24.41
C THR A 217 2.93 2.12 -24.24
N GLN A 218 3.56 1.00 -23.88
CA GLN A 218 2.96 -0.31 -23.65
C GLN A 218 3.54 -0.93 -22.38
N PHE A 219 2.74 -1.75 -21.72
CA PHE A 219 3.07 -2.45 -20.49
C PHE A 219 4.08 -3.57 -20.75
N SER A 220 5.17 -3.60 -19.97
CA SER A 220 6.34 -4.43 -20.26
C SER A 220 6.55 -5.61 -19.28
N THR A 221 6.00 -5.52 -18.07
CA THR A 221 6.30 -6.43 -16.95
C THR A 221 5.61 -7.81 -17.11
N PRO A 222 6.35 -8.94 -17.19
CA PRO A 222 5.76 -10.28 -17.37
C PRO A 222 4.89 -10.73 -16.17
N LEU A 223 3.62 -11.06 -16.45
CA LEU A 223 2.61 -11.36 -15.44
C LEU A 223 2.46 -12.86 -15.12
N THR A 224 1.94 -13.13 -13.92
CA THR A 224 1.30 -14.40 -13.58
C THR A 224 -0.21 -14.23 -13.34
N SER A 225 -0.93 -15.35 -13.22
CA SER A 225 -2.34 -15.36 -12.86
C SER A 225 -2.63 -14.85 -11.44
N ARG A 226 -1.61 -14.77 -10.56
CA ARG A 226 -1.70 -14.36 -9.15
C ARG A 226 -1.12 -12.97 -8.86
N ASP A 227 -0.99 -12.16 -9.90
CA ASP A 227 -0.42 -10.83 -9.79
C ASP A 227 -1.45 -9.77 -9.37
N VAL A 228 -0.95 -8.78 -8.63
CA VAL A 228 -1.46 -7.40 -8.58
C VAL A 228 -0.36 -6.51 -9.15
N VAL A 229 -0.72 -5.71 -10.14
CA VAL A 229 0.16 -4.79 -10.88
C VAL A 229 -0.14 -3.38 -10.42
N LEU A 230 0.90 -2.57 -10.23
CA LEU A 230 0.78 -1.14 -9.97
C LEU A 230 1.44 -0.34 -11.10
N VAL A 231 0.76 0.69 -11.60
CA VAL A 231 1.30 1.59 -12.62
C VAL A 231 1.04 3.04 -12.18
N PRO A 232 1.96 3.64 -11.39
CA PRO A 232 1.70 4.87 -10.68
C PRO A 232 1.78 6.14 -11.54
N ASN A 233 2.45 6.09 -12.70
CA ASN A 233 2.73 7.28 -13.50
C ASN A 233 2.04 7.29 -14.88
N LEU A 234 1.13 6.35 -15.19
CA LEU A 234 0.49 6.28 -16.52
C LEU A 234 -0.34 7.54 -16.86
N PHE A 235 -0.69 8.35 -15.85
CA PHE A 235 -1.38 9.64 -15.99
C PHE A 235 -0.60 10.80 -15.32
N SER A 236 0.72 10.67 -15.10
CA SER A 236 1.53 11.73 -14.45
C SER A 236 1.84 12.93 -15.35
N ASP A 237 1.40 12.91 -16.60
CA ASP A 237 1.37 14.05 -17.53
C ASP A 237 0.25 15.04 -17.20
N TYR A 238 -0.77 14.62 -16.44
CA TYR A 238 -1.84 15.49 -15.93
C TYR A 238 -1.50 16.09 -14.57
N ARG A 239 -2.07 17.27 -14.28
CA ARG A 239 -1.95 17.87 -12.95
C ARG A 239 -2.81 17.12 -11.94
N LYS A 240 -2.36 17.03 -10.69
CA LYS A 240 -3.12 16.34 -9.62
C LYS A 240 -4.54 16.89 -9.52
N GLY A 241 -5.54 16.01 -9.63
CA GLY A 241 -6.97 16.32 -9.57
C GLY A 241 -7.58 16.82 -10.89
N GLU A 242 -6.79 17.05 -11.95
CA GLU A 242 -7.28 17.59 -13.22
C GLU A 242 -8.31 16.67 -13.89
N LEU A 243 -7.98 15.37 -13.99
CA LEU A 243 -8.87 14.37 -14.57
C LEU A 243 -10.10 14.11 -13.67
N TYR A 244 -9.94 14.18 -12.34
CA TYR A 244 -11.07 14.13 -11.41
C TYR A 244 -12.08 15.26 -11.68
N THR A 245 -11.59 16.51 -11.79
CA THR A 245 -12.42 17.68 -12.06
C THR A 245 -13.07 17.61 -13.45
N LYS A 246 -12.34 17.21 -14.49
CA LYS A 246 -12.87 17.04 -15.86
C LYS A 246 -13.99 16.00 -15.91
N LEU A 247 -13.79 14.82 -15.32
CA LEU A 247 -14.78 13.74 -15.32
C LEU A 247 -16.08 14.14 -14.58
N LEU A 248 -16.00 14.82 -13.44
CA LEU A 248 -17.22 15.32 -12.78
C LEU A 248 -17.90 16.43 -13.57
N HIS A 249 -17.14 17.38 -14.12
CA HIS A 249 -17.68 18.45 -14.96
C HIS A 249 -18.40 17.90 -16.19
N GLU A 250 -17.83 16.89 -16.86
CA GLU A 250 -18.46 16.22 -18.00
C GLU A 250 -19.72 15.45 -17.63
N LEU A 251 -19.75 14.76 -16.48
CA LEU A 251 -20.97 14.12 -15.96
C LEU A 251 -22.07 15.15 -15.66
N ASP A 252 -21.72 16.28 -15.05
CA ASP A 252 -22.68 17.35 -14.71
C ASP A 252 -23.27 18.04 -15.94
N HIS A 253 -22.52 18.07 -17.05
CA HIS A 253 -22.95 18.68 -18.32
C HIS A 253 -23.35 17.65 -19.40
N CYS A 254 -23.50 16.36 -19.05
CA CYS A 254 -23.86 15.32 -20.03
C CYS A 254 -25.33 15.38 -20.51
N GLY A 255 -26.16 16.25 -19.90
CA GLY A 255 -27.57 16.43 -20.22
C GLY A 255 -28.52 15.46 -19.49
N ILE A 256 -28.02 14.67 -18.55
CA ILE A 256 -28.81 13.72 -17.74
C ILE A 256 -28.76 14.17 -16.27
N PRO A 257 -29.92 14.37 -15.57
CA PRO A 257 -29.93 14.74 -14.15
C PRO A 257 -29.18 13.74 -13.28
N ARG A 258 -28.47 14.23 -12.25
CA ARG A 258 -27.63 13.40 -11.35
C ARG A 258 -28.42 12.26 -10.70
N GLU A 259 -29.69 12.48 -10.41
CA GLU A 259 -30.60 11.55 -9.73
C GLU A 259 -31.00 10.37 -10.64
N GLN A 260 -30.89 10.54 -11.95
CA GLN A 260 -31.13 9.49 -12.95
C GLN A 260 -29.81 8.81 -13.35
N LEU A 261 -28.73 9.60 -13.41
CA LEU A 261 -27.39 9.21 -13.86
C LEU A 261 -26.59 8.44 -12.81
N LEU A 262 -26.68 8.84 -11.53
CA LEU A 262 -25.91 8.29 -10.42
C LEU A 262 -26.79 7.37 -9.56
N LYS A 263 -26.32 6.16 -9.32
CA LYS A 263 -27.05 5.14 -8.54
C LYS A 263 -26.21 4.69 -7.35
N MET A 264 -26.81 4.62 -6.16
CA MET A 264 -26.13 4.05 -5.00
C MET A 264 -25.92 2.55 -5.18
N TRP A 265 -24.78 2.03 -4.72
CA TRP A 265 -24.36 0.65 -5.00
C TRP A 265 -23.99 -0.12 -3.72
N HIS A 266 -24.17 -1.44 -3.77
CA HIS A 266 -24.13 -2.35 -2.61
C HIS A 266 -25.14 -2.04 -1.48
N GLY A 267 -26.26 -1.41 -1.82
CA GLY A 267 -27.41 -1.26 -0.94
C GLY A 267 -28.06 -2.59 -0.52
N ASN A 268 -28.85 -2.53 0.55
CA ASN A 268 -29.68 -3.59 1.10
C ASN A 268 -30.69 -2.98 2.09
N ASP A 269 -31.54 -3.80 2.71
CA ASP A 269 -32.62 -3.39 3.63
C ASP A 269 -32.19 -2.52 4.84
N LYS A 270 -30.89 -2.32 5.06
CA LYS A 270 -30.31 -1.53 6.16
C LYS A 270 -29.51 -0.30 5.72
N ILE A 271 -29.07 -0.24 4.46
CA ILE A 271 -28.29 0.88 3.89
C ILE A 271 -28.64 1.08 2.42
N ASP A 272 -28.81 2.34 2.00
CA ASP A 272 -28.98 2.72 0.59
C ASP A 272 -27.78 2.27 -0.28
N GLY A 273 -26.58 2.30 0.30
CA GLY A 273 -25.38 1.65 -0.22
C GLY A 273 -24.10 2.29 0.28
N THR A 274 -22.98 1.99 -0.37
CA THR A 274 -21.63 2.32 0.13
C THR A 274 -20.88 3.36 -0.71
N HIS A 275 -21.27 3.52 -1.98
CA HIS A 275 -20.71 4.47 -2.94
C HIS A 275 -21.64 4.62 -4.16
N LEU A 276 -21.41 5.63 -5.00
CA LEU A 276 -22.16 5.86 -6.23
C LEU A 276 -21.51 5.17 -7.43
N ILE A 277 -22.32 4.76 -8.40
CA ILE A 277 -21.90 4.38 -9.76
C ILE A 277 -22.61 5.27 -10.78
N VAL A 278 -22.02 5.43 -11.97
CA VAL A 278 -22.74 6.00 -13.12
C VAL A 278 -23.47 4.88 -13.87
N ASP A 279 -24.68 5.15 -14.35
CA ASP A 279 -25.50 4.17 -15.06
C ASP A 279 -24.98 3.87 -16.46
N ASP A 280 -24.24 2.75 -16.62
CA ASP A 280 -23.75 2.22 -17.90
C ASP A 280 -24.86 1.96 -18.95
N ARG A 281 -26.15 2.00 -18.57
CA ARG A 281 -27.29 1.88 -19.49
C ARG A 281 -27.71 3.20 -20.15
N SER A 282 -27.19 4.34 -19.69
CA SER A 282 -27.52 5.67 -20.23
C SER A 282 -26.44 6.19 -21.18
N SER A 283 -26.77 7.18 -22.00
CA SER A 283 -25.92 7.70 -23.09
C SER A 283 -24.76 8.61 -22.67
N TRP A 284 -24.49 8.72 -21.36
CA TRP A 284 -23.56 9.71 -20.78
C TRP A 284 -22.14 9.69 -21.37
N LYS A 285 -21.62 8.51 -21.75
CA LYS A 285 -20.25 8.36 -22.29
C LYS A 285 -20.02 9.18 -23.55
N ALA A 286 -21.03 9.28 -24.42
CA ALA A 286 -20.99 10.12 -25.63
C ALA A 286 -20.94 11.64 -25.36
N LYS A 287 -20.92 12.05 -24.08
CA LYS A 287 -20.71 13.42 -23.60
C LYS A 287 -19.57 13.53 -22.58
N CYS A 288 -18.81 12.45 -22.34
CA CYS A 288 -17.72 12.37 -21.38
C CYS A 288 -16.40 11.96 -22.05
N PRO A 289 -15.83 12.80 -22.94
CA PRO A 289 -14.62 12.47 -23.69
C PRO A 289 -13.39 12.22 -22.81
N THR A 290 -13.33 12.71 -21.57
CA THR A 290 -12.26 12.36 -20.63
C THR A 290 -12.38 10.89 -20.17
N PHE A 291 -13.58 10.31 -20.12
CA PHE A 291 -13.75 8.87 -19.85
C PHE A 291 -13.22 8.00 -20.98
N ASP A 292 -13.50 8.39 -22.23
CA ASP A 292 -12.96 7.72 -23.41
C ASP A 292 -11.43 7.84 -23.42
N LEU A 293 -10.87 9.04 -23.25
CA LEU A 293 -9.42 9.27 -23.12
C LEU A 293 -8.75 8.34 -22.07
N VAL A 294 -9.37 8.21 -20.89
CA VAL A 294 -8.85 7.38 -19.81
C VAL A 294 -8.89 5.89 -20.18
N THR A 295 -10.04 5.40 -20.67
CA THR A 295 -10.20 3.98 -21.03
C THR A 295 -9.34 3.60 -22.24
N ASP A 296 -9.19 4.50 -23.21
CA ASP A 296 -8.39 4.30 -24.41
C ASP A 296 -6.88 4.30 -24.09
N ARG A 297 -6.43 5.06 -23.07
CA ARG A 297 -5.04 4.97 -22.56
C ARG A 297 -4.78 3.64 -21.85
N LEU A 298 -5.70 3.18 -20.98
CA LEU A 298 -5.60 1.85 -20.36
C LEU A 298 -5.56 0.75 -21.43
N LYS A 299 -6.42 0.87 -22.45
CA LYS A 299 -6.52 -0.06 -23.58
C LYS A 299 -5.20 -0.18 -24.33
N LYS A 300 -4.59 0.96 -24.71
CA LYS A 300 -3.34 1.01 -25.47
C LYS A 300 -2.15 0.53 -24.65
N PHE A 301 -2.08 0.90 -23.37
CA PHE A 301 -0.96 0.54 -22.50
C PHE A 301 -0.95 -0.96 -22.18
N PHE A 302 -2.05 -1.54 -21.69
CA PHE A 302 -2.10 -2.97 -21.36
C PHE A 302 -2.49 -3.88 -22.55
N ASN A 303 -2.70 -3.32 -23.75
CA ASN A 303 -3.18 -4.02 -24.94
C ASN A 303 -4.50 -4.80 -24.72
N LEU A 304 -5.51 -4.12 -24.19
CA LEU A 304 -6.79 -4.72 -23.76
C LEU A 304 -7.82 -4.83 -24.89
N ASP A 305 -8.64 -5.86 -24.83
CA ASP A 305 -9.94 -5.98 -25.49
C ASP A 305 -11.06 -5.76 -24.44
N ILE A 306 -11.30 -4.49 -24.11
CA ILE A 306 -12.20 -4.06 -23.03
C ILE A 306 -13.65 -4.50 -23.35
N LYS A 307 -14.13 -5.54 -22.64
CA LYS A 307 -15.49 -6.07 -22.76
C LYS A 307 -16.52 -5.26 -21.96
N ALA A 308 -16.09 -4.64 -20.87
CA ALA A 308 -16.93 -3.87 -19.98
C ALA A 308 -16.14 -2.80 -19.20
N THR A 309 -16.85 -1.78 -18.73
CA THR A 309 -16.30 -0.70 -17.89
C THR A 309 -17.21 -0.41 -16.71
N ARG A 310 -16.71 0.24 -15.66
CA ARG A 310 -17.54 0.84 -14.59
C ARG A 310 -16.92 2.13 -14.07
N PHE A 311 -17.69 3.22 -14.08
CA PHE A 311 -17.37 4.42 -13.31
C PHE A 311 -17.93 4.29 -11.89
N ASN A 312 -17.08 4.53 -10.89
CA ASN A 312 -17.43 4.50 -9.46
C ASN A 312 -17.04 5.87 -8.87
N TRP A 313 -17.92 6.51 -8.11
CA TRP A 313 -17.67 7.76 -7.42
C TRP A 313 -17.90 7.62 -5.92
N TYR A 314 -16.90 8.06 -5.16
CA TYR A 314 -16.91 8.18 -3.71
C TYR A 314 -16.90 9.69 -3.43
N LYS A 315 -17.96 10.24 -2.85
CA LYS A 315 -18.10 11.70 -2.65
C LYS A 315 -17.09 12.24 -1.64
N ASP A 316 -16.72 11.40 -0.69
CA ASP A 316 -15.88 11.65 0.47
C ASP A 316 -15.18 10.34 0.86
N THR A 317 -14.41 10.35 1.95
CA THR A 317 -13.67 9.16 2.40
C THR A 317 -14.38 8.29 3.44
N SER A 318 -15.63 8.62 3.80
CA SER A 318 -16.52 7.69 4.52
C SER A 318 -17.02 6.57 3.59
N GLN A 319 -17.22 6.86 2.31
CA GLN A 319 -17.71 5.90 1.32
C GLN A 319 -16.65 4.85 0.97
N TRP A 320 -17.08 3.59 0.79
CA TRP A 320 -16.21 2.41 0.65
C TRP A 320 -16.75 1.42 -0.39
N LYS A 321 -15.96 0.38 -0.74
CA LYS A 321 -16.44 -0.76 -1.54
C LYS A 321 -16.17 -2.06 -0.77
N PRO A 322 -17.20 -2.85 -0.41
CA PRO A 322 -17.02 -4.05 0.41
C PRO A 322 -16.22 -5.14 -0.32
N PHE A 323 -15.62 -6.06 0.44
CA PHE A 323 -14.86 -7.19 -0.13
C PHE A 323 -15.74 -8.14 -0.96
N HIS A 324 -15.54 -8.10 -2.27
CA HIS A 324 -16.26 -8.87 -3.30
C HIS A 324 -15.26 -9.55 -4.24
N PHE A 325 -15.74 -10.48 -5.06
CA PHE A 325 -15.04 -10.90 -6.29
C PHE A 325 -15.70 -10.19 -7.48
N ASP A 326 -14.96 -9.98 -8.57
CA ASP A 326 -15.57 -9.56 -9.83
C ASP A 326 -16.34 -10.74 -10.45
N ALA A 327 -17.37 -10.42 -11.26
CA ALA A 327 -18.34 -11.41 -11.73
C ALA A 327 -17.71 -12.61 -12.49
N ALA A 328 -16.54 -12.43 -13.10
CA ALA A 328 -15.75 -13.47 -13.74
C ALA A 328 -15.39 -14.65 -12.81
N ALA A 329 -15.17 -14.43 -11.51
CA ALA A 329 -14.83 -15.51 -10.56
C ALA A 329 -16.04 -16.36 -10.16
N VAL A 330 -17.26 -15.90 -10.41
CA VAL A 330 -18.51 -16.53 -9.96
C VAL A 330 -19.49 -16.90 -11.09
N LYS A 331 -19.22 -16.49 -12.33
CA LYS A 331 -20.02 -16.81 -13.52
C LYS A 331 -19.15 -17.49 -14.59
N PRO A 332 -19.30 -18.80 -14.84
CA PRO A 332 -18.46 -19.53 -15.80
C PRO A 332 -18.41 -18.94 -17.22
N HIS A 333 -19.52 -18.36 -17.70
CA HIS A 333 -19.56 -17.71 -19.03
C HIS A 333 -18.76 -16.39 -19.08
N LEU A 334 -18.51 -15.73 -17.95
CA LEU A 334 -17.57 -14.62 -17.85
C LEU A 334 -16.15 -15.11 -17.57
N ALA A 335 -15.98 -16.20 -16.81
CA ALA A 335 -14.67 -16.78 -16.52
C ALA A 335 -13.87 -17.21 -17.77
N GLY A 336 -14.52 -17.38 -18.92
CA GLY A 336 -13.86 -17.63 -20.21
C GLY A 336 -13.54 -16.37 -21.03
N VAL A 337 -14.11 -15.21 -20.69
CA VAL A 337 -14.10 -13.97 -21.51
C VAL A 337 -13.91 -12.72 -20.62
N GLN A 338 -13.34 -12.89 -19.42
CA GLN A 338 -12.92 -11.85 -18.48
C GLN A 338 -11.77 -12.41 -17.63
N ASN A 339 -10.54 -12.02 -17.96
CA ASN A 339 -9.31 -12.63 -17.43
C ASN A 339 -8.41 -11.63 -16.69
N PHE A 340 -8.61 -10.32 -16.90
CA PHE A 340 -7.82 -9.25 -16.28
C PHE A 340 -8.71 -8.06 -15.92
N THR A 341 -8.55 -7.51 -14.71
CA THR A 341 -9.25 -6.30 -14.24
C THR A 341 -8.24 -5.17 -14.09
N VAL A 342 -8.55 -3.99 -14.64
CA VAL A 342 -7.72 -2.78 -14.55
C VAL A 342 -8.53 -1.64 -13.92
N GLY A 343 -7.99 -0.97 -12.90
CA GLY A 343 -8.63 0.12 -12.18
C GLY A 343 -7.72 1.34 -12.00
N ILE A 344 -8.12 2.47 -12.56
CA ILE A 344 -7.46 3.78 -12.39
C ILE A 344 -8.18 4.60 -11.32
N SER A 345 -7.43 5.31 -10.49
CA SER A 345 -7.95 6.17 -9.41
C SER A 345 -7.67 7.65 -9.67
N PHE A 346 -8.65 8.52 -9.38
CA PHE A 346 -8.49 9.97 -9.41
C PHE A 346 -9.09 10.62 -8.15
N GLY A 347 -8.58 11.76 -7.73
CA GLY A 347 -8.99 12.49 -6.53
C GLY A 347 -8.26 12.02 -5.26
N ALA A 348 -9.00 11.73 -4.19
CA ALA A 348 -8.45 11.32 -2.91
C ALA A 348 -7.63 10.02 -3.00
N THR A 349 -6.44 10.00 -2.40
CA THR A 349 -5.71 8.75 -2.15
C THR A 349 -6.52 7.86 -1.22
N ARG A 350 -6.78 6.62 -1.61
CA ARG A 350 -7.52 5.59 -0.84
C ARG A 350 -6.90 4.22 -1.02
N ASP A 351 -7.02 3.35 -0.03
CA ASP A 351 -6.51 1.98 -0.12
C ASP A 351 -7.43 1.07 -0.96
N ALA A 352 -6.88 0.54 -2.07
CA ALA A 352 -7.41 -0.66 -2.69
C ALA A 352 -6.89 -1.88 -1.93
N ALA A 353 -7.79 -2.71 -1.42
CA ALA A 353 -7.46 -3.82 -0.54
C ALA A 353 -7.92 -5.15 -1.09
N PHE A 354 -7.12 -6.19 -0.83
CA PHE A 354 -7.33 -7.58 -1.19
C PHE A 354 -7.38 -8.41 0.10
N GLU A 355 -8.49 -9.10 0.35
CA GLU A 355 -8.68 -10.03 1.46
C GLU A 355 -8.63 -11.48 0.93
N HIS A 356 -7.70 -12.29 1.43
CA HIS A 356 -7.60 -13.70 1.06
C HIS A 356 -8.87 -14.44 1.53
N ALA A 357 -9.62 -15.02 0.58
CA ALA A 357 -10.99 -15.47 0.80
C ALA A 357 -11.15 -16.48 1.95
N LYS A 358 -10.14 -17.35 2.18
CA LYS A 358 -10.11 -18.32 3.29
C LYS A 358 -9.55 -17.74 4.61
N THR A 359 -8.28 -17.32 4.64
CA THR A 359 -7.58 -16.90 5.86
C THR A 359 -7.98 -15.53 6.43
N LYS A 360 -8.68 -14.70 5.65
CA LYS A 360 -9.04 -13.30 6.01
C LYS A 360 -7.85 -12.37 6.22
N THR A 361 -6.66 -12.76 5.74
CA THR A 361 -5.50 -11.87 5.63
C THR A 361 -5.80 -10.76 4.64
N VAL A 362 -5.62 -9.50 5.04
CA VAL A 362 -5.78 -8.33 4.17
C VAL A 362 -4.42 -7.79 3.78
N VAL A 363 -4.25 -7.49 2.49
CA VAL A 363 -3.15 -6.70 1.93
C VAL A 363 -3.78 -5.47 1.26
N SER A 364 -3.28 -4.28 1.54
CA SER A 364 -3.76 -3.06 0.88
C SER A 364 -2.65 -2.31 0.17
N VAL A 365 -3.03 -1.54 -0.85
CA VAL A 365 -2.14 -0.68 -1.62
C VAL A 365 -2.80 0.69 -1.81
N PRO A 366 -2.20 1.78 -1.30
CA PRO A 366 -2.67 3.13 -1.54
C PRO A 366 -2.75 3.46 -3.04
N GLN A 367 -3.91 3.95 -3.48
CA GLN A 367 -4.16 4.39 -4.84
C GLN A 367 -4.28 5.92 -4.86
N PRO A 368 -3.19 6.67 -5.08
CA PRO A 368 -3.25 8.11 -5.29
C PRO A 368 -3.86 8.46 -6.65
N ASP A 369 -4.17 9.74 -6.82
CA ASP A 369 -4.57 10.33 -8.10
C ASP A 369 -3.59 9.98 -9.23
N GLY A 370 -4.11 9.48 -10.35
CA GLY A 370 -3.33 9.03 -11.51
C GLY A 370 -2.80 7.60 -11.44
N CYS A 371 -2.94 6.90 -10.30
CA CYS A 371 -2.42 5.56 -10.11
C CYS A 371 -3.37 4.46 -10.62
N VAL A 372 -2.84 3.55 -11.42
CA VAL A 372 -3.53 2.31 -11.81
C VAL A 372 -3.12 1.16 -10.88
N TYR A 373 -4.10 0.34 -10.51
CA TYR A 373 -3.87 -1.04 -10.10
C TYR A 373 -4.56 -1.99 -11.07
N ALA A 374 -3.98 -3.15 -11.32
CA ALA A 374 -4.60 -4.22 -12.10
C ALA A 374 -4.38 -5.57 -11.45
N PHE A 375 -5.20 -6.57 -11.76
CA PHE A 375 -5.05 -7.91 -11.21
C PHE A 375 -5.60 -9.00 -12.13
N SER A 376 -4.94 -10.17 -12.05
CA SER A 376 -5.19 -11.32 -12.91
C SER A 376 -6.25 -12.28 -12.36
N LYS A 377 -6.70 -13.20 -13.22
CA LYS A 377 -7.73 -14.22 -12.96
C LYS A 377 -7.65 -14.93 -11.60
N ASP A 378 -6.51 -15.54 -11.24
CA ASP A 378 -6.41 -16.31 -9.99
C ASP A 378 -6.40 -15.38 -8.77
N THR A 379 -5.86 -14.16 -8.89
CA THR A 379 -6.02 -13.12 -7.85
C THR A 379 -7.50 -12.89 -7.55
N ASN A 380 -8.33 -12.71 -8.59
CA ASN A 380 -9.78 -12.53 -8.47
C ASN A 380 -10.55 -13.79 -7.97
N VAL A 381 -9.91 -14.97 -7.94
CA VAL A 381 -10.52 -16.22 -7.41
C VAL A 381 -10.07 -16.50 -5.98
N ILE A 382 -8.83 -16.15 -5.63
CA ILE A 382 -8.24 -16.41 -4.30
C ILE A 382 -8.51 -15.25 -3.32
N TRP A 383 -8.58 -14.01 -3.82
CA TRP A 383 -8.73 -12.79 -3.02
C TRP A 383 -10.00 -12.03 -3.39
N ARG A 384 -10.70 -11.53 -2.38
CA ARG A 384 -11.79 -10.56 -2.53
C ARG A 384 -11.18 -9.16 -2.52
N HIS A 385 -11.56 -8.27 -3.43
CA HIS A 385 -11.08 -6.88 -3.46
C HIS A 385 -12.14 -5.89 -2.97
N GLY A 386 -11.68 -4.71 -2.54
CA GLY A 386 -12.51 -3.63 -2.05
C GLY A 386 -11.74 -2.30 -1.97
N ILE A 387 -12.44 -1.24 -1.59
CA ILE A 387 -11.87 0.07 -1.26
C ILE A 387 -12.18 0.32 0.21
N LEU A 388 -11.16 0.54 1.05
CA LEU A 388 -11.33 0.70 2.50
C LEU A 388 -11.91 2.07 2.85
N GLN A 389 -12.75 2.15 3.89
CA GLN A 389 -13.16 3.41 4.52
C GLN A 389 -11.97 4.05 5.26
N ASP A 390 -11.82 5.37 5.17
CA ASP A 390 -10.80 6.09 5.95
C ASP A 390 -11.30 6.38 7.37
N VAL A 391 -10.37 6.35 8.33
CA VAL A 391 -10.59 6.81 9.71
C VAL A 391 -9.37 7.62 10.15
N PRO A 392 -9.49 8.94 10.38
CA PRO A 392 -10.69 9.76 10.28
C PRO A 392 -11.18 9.96 8.83
N VAL A 393 -12.46 10.31 8.70
CA VAL A 393 -13.05 10.73 7.44
C VAL A 393 -12.56 12.14 7.06
N ARG A 394 -12.34 12.31 5.77
CA ARG A 394 -11.94 13.53 5.05
C ARG A 394 -12.98 13.83 3.96
N GLU A 395 -13.29 15.10 3.74
CA GLU A 395 -14.21 15.60 2.69
C GLU A 395 -13.51 15.66 1.30
N GLU A 396 -12.81 14.59 0.94
CA GLU A 396 -12.11 14.44 -0.33
C GLU A 396 -12.74 13.30 -1.14
N GLY A 397 -13.31 13.62 -2.30
CA GLY A 397 -13.89 12.63 -3.19
C GLY A 397 -12.85 11.86 -4.02
N ARG A 398 -13.20 10.64 -4.43
CA ARG A 398 -12.41 9.78 -5.33
C ARG A 398 -13.28 9.26 -6.46
N ILE A 399 -12.74 9.22 -7.67
CA ILE A 399 -13.27 8.44 -8.79
C ILE A 399 -12.42 7.18 -8.93
N SER A 400 -13.03 6.07 -9.35
CA SER A 400 -12.28 5.03 -10.04
C SER A 400 -13.02 4.49 -11.26
N VAL A 401 -12.35 4.52 -12.41
CA VAL A 401 -12.80 3.84 -13.62
C VAL A 401 -12.17 2.45 -13.64
N ILE A 402 -13.02 1.43 -13.78
CA ILE A 402 -12.61 0.04 -13.95
C ILE A 402 -12.86 -0.37 -15.40
N ALA A 403 -11.93 -1.13 -15.97
CA ALA A 403 -12.06 -1.83 -17.25
C ALA A 403 -11.83 -3.33 -17.03
N TRP A 404 -12.62 -4.16 -17.72
CA TRP A 404 -12.48 -5.62 -17.72
C TRP A 404 -12.14 -6.10 -19.13
N ASP A 405 -11.04 -6.84 -19.21
CA ASP A 405 -10.44 -7.41 -20.41
C ASP A 405 -10.67 -8.93 -20.47
N GLY A 406 -10.82 -9.48 -21.68
CA GLY A 406 -11.56 -10.74 -21.88
C GLY A 406 -11.05 -11.71 -22.93
#